data_AF-A0A0V1A5V0-F1
#
_entry.id   AF-A0A0V1A5V0-F1
#
_cell.length_a   1.000
_cell.length_b   1.000
_cell.length_c   1.000
_cell.angle_alpha   90.00
_cell.angle_beta   90.00
_cell.angle_gamma   90.00
#
_symmetry.space_group_name_H-M   'P 1'
#
loop_
_entity.id
_entity.type
_entity.pdbx_description
1 polymer ?
#
loop_
_entity_poly.entity_id
_entity_poly.type
_entity_poly.pdbx_seq_one_letter_code
_entity_poly.pdbx_strand_id
1 'polypeptide(L)'
;MEDSESKAQKIMQEAEKKSRITSGFFGLFGGSKVDEACELYVKAGNLFKIAKKWTEAGDAFVRSAKLTLSRGDYKHEAATNYVDASNCYRKINPKQAIDCLLKAVEIYSEMGRFTMAAKYYMSVAELYESECNDPEKAMHHYEKAADYYKGEESKSSANKCMLKVAQFAAELEQYKKAADIFEEIGISYAENTLLKYSAKDYFFKAVLCHLCRDVLDAQHALNRCIDIFPSFQDSRECTLLKAST
;
A
#
# COMPACT_ATOMS: atom_id res chain seq x y z
N MET A 1 -18.90 3.98 37.31
CA MET A 1 -18.43 3.25 36.11
C MET A 1 -16.99 3.67 35.89
N GLU A 2 -16.03 2.74 35.97
CA GLU A 2 -14.65 3.07 35.63
C GLU A 2 -14.57 3.51 34.17
N ASP A 3 -13.99 4.68 33.95
CA ASP A 3 -13.72 5.22 32.62
C ASP A 3 -12.81 4.25 31.84
N SER A 4 -13.16 4.02 30.58
CA SER A 4 -12.43 3.15 29.66
C SER A 4 -10.95 3.52 29.54
N GLU A 5 -10.63 4.81 29.63
CA GLU A 5 -9.25 5.33 29.66
C GLU A 5 -8.49 4.87 30.91
N SER A 6 -9.09 5.01 32.10
CA SER A 6 -8.45 4.60 33.36
C SER A 6 -8.17 3.09 33.39
N LYS A 7 -9.10 2.27 32.88
CA LYS A 7 -8.88 0.83 32.72
C LYS A 7 -7.73 0.51 31.77
N ALA A 8 -7.68 1.20 30.63
CA ALA A 8 -6.63 1.01 29.64
C ALA A 8 -5.25 1.34 30.23
N GLN A 9 -5.12 2.45 30.97
CA GLN A 9 -3.88 2.85 31.62
C GLN A 9 -3.39 1.83 32.66
N LYS A 10 -4.29 1.27 33.47
CA LYS A 10 -3.94 0.21 34.44
C LYS A 10 -3.42 -1.05 33.75
N ILE A 11 -4.10 -1.49 32.70
CA ILE A 11 -3.69 -2.67 31.90
C ILE A 11 -2.35 -2.39 31.21
N MET A 12 -2.13 -1.18 30.72
CA MET A 12 -0.88 -0.76 30.10
C MET A 12 0.31 -0.84 31.07
N GLN A 13 0.13 -0.36 32.30
CA GLN A 13 1.15 -0.45 33.35
C GLN A 13 1.43 -1.90 33.78
N GLU A 14 0.40 -2.74 33.80
CA GLU A 14 0.56 -4.17 34.08
C GLU A 14 1.37 -4.86 32.97
N ALA A 15 1.06 -4.58 31.71
CA ALA A 15 1.80 -5.08 30.55
C ALA A 15 3.28 -4.65 30.60
N GLU A 16 3.55 -3.38 30.92
CA GLU A 16 4.91 -2.86 31.07
C GLU A 16 5.70 -3.60 32.16
N LYS A 17 5.10 -3.81 33.33
CA LYS A 17 5.74 -4.54 34.43
C LYS A 17 6.09 -5.97 34.02
N LYS A 18 5.16 -6.69 33.39
CA LYS A 18 5.39 -8.06 32.91
C LYS A 18 6.46 -8.12 31.82
N SER A 19 6.50 -7.13 30.93
CA SER A 19 7.51 -7.05 29.85
C SER A 19 8.93 -6.72 30.31
N ARG A 20 9.12 -6.11 31.49
CA ARG A 20 10.46 -5.80 32.04
C ARG A 20 11.06 -6.94 32.86
N ILE A 21 10.22 -7.74 33.50
CA ILE A 21 10.65 -8.87 34.34
C ILE A 21 11.42 -9.93 33.53
N THR A 22 11.22 -9.96 32.21
CA THR A 22 11.85 -10.89 31.27
C THR A 22 13.24 -10.45 30.79
N SER A 23 13.68 -9.20 31.05
CA SER A 23 15.03 -8.70 30.67
C SER A 23 16.08 -8.79 31.79
N GLY A 24 15.68 -9.19 33.01
CA GLY A 24 16.59 -9.37 34.15
C GLY A 24 17.09 -10.82 34.32
N PHE A 25 18.05 -11.03 35.22
CA PHE A 25 18.84 -12.24 35.59
C PHE A 25 18.13 -13.62 35.67
N PHE A 26 16.83 -13.74 35.38
CA PHE A 26 16.00 -14.96 35.42
C PHE A 26 15.49 -15.41 34.03
N GLY A 27 16.22 -15.12 32.95
CA GLY A 27 15.80 -15.25 31.55
C GLY A 27 15.53 -16.67 30.98
N LEU A 28 15.54 -17.73 31.80
CA LEU A 28 15.43 -19.12 31.30
C LEU A 28 14.00 -19.70 31.30
N PHE A 29 13.01 -19.00 31.86
CA PHE A 29 11.59 -19.47 31.96
C PHE A 29 10.55 -18.41 31.49
N GLY A 30 10.97 -17.46 30.64
CA GLY A 30 10.22 -16.22 30.36
C GLY A 30 9.12 -16.25 29.31
N GLY A 31 8.96 -17.33 28.53
CA GLY A 31 8.06 -17.37 27.36
C GLY A 31 6.61 -17.00 27.66
N SER A 32 5.97 -17.61 28.66
CA SER A 32 4.53 -17.37 28.93
C SER A 32 4.23 -15.96 29.43
N LYS A 33 5.19 -15.31 30.12
CA LYS A 33 5.01 -13.95 30.65
C LYS A 33 5.04 -12.88 29.57
N VAL A 34 5.72 -13.15 28.46
CA VAL A 34 5.76 -12.26 27.30
C VAL A 34 4.45 -12.36 26.52
N ASP A 35 3.88 -13.56 26.36
CA ASP A 35 2.56 -13.74 25.71
C ASP A 35 1.47 -12.99 26.48
N GLU A 36 1.42 -13.16 27.80
CA GLU A 36 0.50 -12.39 28.65
C GLU A 36 0.70 -10.87 28.51
N ALA A 37 1.95 -10.40 28.37
CA ALA A 37 2.21 -8.97 28.19
C ALA A 37 1.71 -8.46 26.83
N CYS A 38 1.90 -9.23 25.74
CA CYS A 38 1.39 -8.90 24.41
C CYS A 38 -0.14 -8.82 24.40
N GLU A 39 -0.82 -9.80 24.99
CA GLU A 39 -2.29 -9.81 25.12
C GLU A 39 -2.80 -8.60 25.92
N LEU A 40 -2.12 -8.25 27.02
CA LEU A 40 -2.47 -7.07 27.81
C LEU A 40 -2.26 -5.77 27.01
N TYR A 41 -1.19 -5.65 26.23
CA TYR A 41 -0.98 -4.50 25.35
C TYR A 41 -2.09 -4.37 24.28
N VAL A 42 -2.48 -5.48 23.63
CA VAL A 42 -3.58 -5.49 22.65
C VAL A 42 -4.90 -5.10 23.31
N LYS A 43 -5.17 -5.61 24.52
CA LYS A 43 -6.37 -5.28 25.29
C LYS A 43 -6.40 -3.81 25.69
N ALA A 44 -5.28 -3.25 26.14
CA ALA A 44 -5.15 -1.81 26.42
C ALA A 44 -5.38 -0.98 25.15
N GLY A 45 -4.77 -1.36 24.02
CA GLY A 45 -4.95 -0.69 22.73
C GLY A 45 -6.42 -0.63 22.28
N ASN A 46 -7.15 -1.74 22.44
CA ASN A 46 -8.58 -1.79 22.13
C ASN A 46 -9.43 -0.90 23.06
N LEU A 47 -9.10 -0.80 24.35
CA LEU A 47 -9.78 0.11 25.27
C LEU A 47 -9.46 1.57 24.96
N PHE A 48 -8.21 1.89 24.59
CA PHE A 48 -7.84 3.23 24.14
C PHE A 48 -8.58 3.61 22.84
N LYS A 49 -8.82 2.68 21.92
CA LYS A 49 -9.67 2.90 20.74
C LYS A 49 -11.11 3.28 21.13
N ILE A 50 -11.70 2.61 22.12
CA ILE A 50 -13.04 2.92 22.64
C ILE A 50 -13.05 4.33 23.27
N ALA A 51 -12.01 4.67 24.02
CA ALA A 51 -11.81 6.00 24.60
C ALA A 51 -11.43 7.09 23.57
N LYS A 52 -11.28 6.73 22.28
CA LYS A 52 -10.82 7.60 21.18
C LYS A 52 -9.43 8.21 21.40
N LYS A 53 -8.61 7.57 22.24
CA LYS A 53 -7.21 7.90 22.52
C LYS A 53 -6.33 7.20 21.49
N TRP A 54 -6.33 7.73 20.27
CA TRP A 54 -5.73 7.06 19.11
C TRP A 54 -4.20 6.94 19.22
N THR A 55 -3.52 7.87 19.90
CA THR A 55 -2.05 7.87 20.04
C THR A 55 -1.65 6.73 20.96
N GLU A 56 -2.28 6.67 22.13
CA GLU A 56 -2.05 5.66 23.15
C GLU A 56 -2.45 4.27 22.67
N ALA A 57 -3.51 4.17 21.87
CA ALA A 57 -3.88 2.93 21.20
C ALA A 57 -2.77 2.46 20.24
N GLY A 58 -2.30 3.34 19.36
CA GLY A 58 -1.20 3.03 18.43
C GLY A 58 0.07 2.60 19.15
N ASP A 59 0.44 3.31 20.22
CA ASP A 59 1.61 2.99 21.03
C ASP A 59 1.50 1.62 21.68
N ALA A 60 0.33 1.27 22.21
CA ALA A 60 0.08 -0.05 22.80
C ALA A 60 0.26 -1.18 21.77
N PHE A 61 -0.30 -1.03 20.57
CA PHE A 61 -0.14 -2.01 19.49
C PHE A 61 1.32 -2.11 19.01
N VAL A 62 2.04 -0.99 18.87
CA VAL A 62 3.46 -1.01 18.48
C VAL A 62 4.31 -1.72 19.54
N ARG A 63 4.05 -1.49 20.83
CA ARG A 63 4.77 -2.18 21.91
C ARG A 63 4.50 -3.68 21.88
N SER A 64 3.24 -4.09 21.70
CA SER A 64 2.90 -5.50 21.49
C SER A 64 3.67 -6.08 20.31
N ALA A 65 3.61 -5.43 19.14
CA ALA A 65 4.26 -5.90 17.92
C ALA A 65 5.78 -6.07 18.07
N LYS A 66 6.46 -5.12 18.73
CA LYS A 66 7.90 -5.20 19.00
C LYS A 66 8.24 -6.36 19.93
N LEU A 67 7.43 -6.58 20.97
CA LEU A 67 7.62 -7.68 21.92
C LEU A 67 7.44 -9.03 21.22
N THR A 68 6.38 -9.16 20.41
CA THR A 68 6.11 -10.34 19.58
C THR A 68 7.23 -10.62 18.57
N LEU A 69 7.79 -9.59 17.92
CA LEU A 69 8.93 -9.75 17.02
C LEU A 69 10.20 -10.23 17.72
N SER A 70 10.48 -9.72 18.93
CA SER A 70 11.70 -10.09 19.67
C SER A 70 11.77 -11.59 20.01
N ARG A 71 10.64 -12.30 19.92
CA ARG A 71 10.54 -13.74 20.11
C ARG A 71 10.73 -14.57 18.85
N GLY A 72 10.64 -13.98 17.66
CA GLY A 72 10.82 -14.68 16.37
C GLY A 72 9.65 -15.58 15.93
N ASP A 73 8.91 -16.21 16.84
CA ASP A 73 7.93 -17.26 16.51
C ASP A 73 6.60 -16.74 15.93
N TYR A 74 6.21 -15.48 16.22
CA TYR A 74 4.87 -14.95 15.96
C TYR A 74 4.87 -13.76 14.96
N LYS A 75 5.66 -13.87 13.88
CA LYS A 75 5.77 -12.82 12.85
C LYS A 75 4.41 -12.34 12.32
N HIS A 76 3.47 -13.26 12.10
CA HIS A 76 2.14 -12.90 11.59
C HIS A 76 1.38 -11.96 12.53
N GLU A 77 1.37 -12.29 13.82
CA GLU A 77 0.67 -11.51 14.84
C GLU A 77 1.33 -10.15 15.03
N ALA A 78 2.67 -10.09 15.00
CA ALA A 78 3.38 -8.82 15.04
C ALA A 78 3.02 -7.91 13.86
N ALA A 79 2.94 -8.45 12.64
CA ALA A 79 2.53 -7.69 11.47
C ALA A 79 1.08 -7.17 11.61
N THR A 80 0.15 -8.00 12.09
CA THR A 80 -1.23 -7.58 12.36
C THR A 80 -1.29 -6.46 13.39
N ASN A 81 -0.52 -6.54 14.48
CA ASN A 81 -0.45 -5.49 15.49
C ASN A 81 0.12 -4.18 14.91
N TYR A 82 1.11 -4.23 14.02
CA TYR A 82 1.58 -3.03 13.31
C TYR A 82 0.51 -2.42 12.39
N VAL A 83 -0.30 -3.26 11.74
CA VAL A 83 -1.43 -2.80 10.92
C VAL A 83 -2.50 -2.12 11.79
N ASP A 84 -2.84 -2.71 12.94
CA ASP A 84 -3.76 -2.09 13.89
C ASP A 84 -3.24 -0.78 14.48
N ALA A 85 -1.94 -0.70 14.74
CA ALA A 85 -1.28 0.55 15.11
C ALA A 85 -1.42 1.61 14.00
N SER A 86 -1.17 1.23 12.74
CA SER A 86 -1.30 2.14 11.60
C SER A 86 -2.71 2.70 11.44
N ASN A 87 -3.74 1.87 11.67
CA ASN A 87 -5.14 2.28 11.62
C ASN A 87 -5.47 3.32 12.68
N CYS A 88 -4.81 3.26 13.85
CA CYS A 88 -4.94 4.25 14.91
C CYS A 88 -4.20 5.53 14.55
N TYR A 89 -2.94 5.43 14.10
CA TYR A 89 -2.13 6.59 13.74
C TYR A 89 -2.63 7.35 12.52
N ARG A 90 -3.29 6.69 11.57
CA ARG A 90 -3.85 7.35 10.38
C ARG A 90 -4.78 8.51 10.73
N LYS A 91 -5.42 8.50 11.90
CA LYS A 91 -6.32 9.57 12.37
C LYS A 91 -5.61 10.76 13.02
N ILE A 92 -4.30 10.66 13.26
CA ILE A 92 -3.52 11.64 14.02
C ILE A 92 -2.32 12.12 13.22
N ASN A 93 -1.52 11.16 12.76
CA ASN A 93 -0.26 11.39 12.08
C ASN A 93 -0.05 10.35 10.98
N PRO A 94 -0.22 10.72 9.71
CA PRO A 94 -0.08 9.81 8.58
C PRO A 94 1.34 9.24 8.45
N LYS A 95 2.38 9.98 8.86
CA LYS A 95 3.77 9.51 8.78
C LYS A 95 4.03 8.33 9.71
N GLN A 96 3.52 8.39 10.94
CA GLN A 96 3.63 7.26 11.87
C GLN A 96 2.83 6.03 11.41
N ALA A 97 1.71 6.25 10.73
CA ALA A 97 0.94 5.17 10.13
C ALA A 97 1.73 4.47 9.02
N ILE A 98 2.40 5.25 8.16
CA ILE A 98 3.27 4.75 7.10
C ILE A 98 4.43 3.92 7.70
N ASP A 99 5.12 4.43 8.72
CA ASP A 99 6.21 3.69 9.38
C ASP A 99 5.74 2.33 9.93
N CYS A 100 4.54 2.28 10.50
CA CYS A 100 3.96 1.03 10.99
C CYS A 100 3.59 0.07 9.85
N LEU A 101 3.01 0.58 8.75
CA LEU A 101 2.69 -0.24 7.58
C LEU A 101 3.95 -0.79 6.91
N LEU A 102 5.02 0.01 6.78
CA LEU A 102 6.29 -0.44 6.19
C LEU A 102 6.93 -1.57 7.02
N LYS A 103 6.82 -1.52 8.36
CA LYS A 103 7.21 -2.64 9.21
C LYS A 103 6.36 -3.88 8.98
N ALA A 104 5.05 -3.72 8.83
CA ALA A 104 4.18 -4.86 8.51
C ALA A 104 4.56 -5.47 7.15
N VAL A 105 4.85 -4.64 6.15
CA VAL A 105 5.31 -5.05 4.81
C VAL A 105 6.61 -5.84 4.88
N GLU A 106 7.60 -5.37 5.64
CA GLU A 106 8.88 -6.06 5.84
C GLU A 106 8.65 -7.47 6.40
N ILE A 107 7.83 -7.58 7.45
CA ILE A 107 7.50 -8.86 8.08
C ILE A 107 6.75 -9.79 7.11
N TYR A 108 5.74 -9.29 6.39
CA TYR A 108 5.00 -10.11 5.42
C TYR A 108 5.88 -10.56 4.25
N SER A 109 6.82 -9.72 3.83
CA SER A 109 7.79 -10.04 2.79
C SER A 109 8.75 -11.14 3.24
N GLU A 110 9.28 -11.05 4.47
CA GLU A 110 10.12 -12.11 5.06
C GLU A 110 9.38 -13.44 5.24
N MET A 111 8.06 -13.39 5.49
CA MET A 111 7.21 -14.57 5.57
C MET A 111 6.87 -15.17 4.20
N GLY A 112 7.29 -14.55 3.08
CA GLY A 112 6.92 -14.95 1.73
C GLY A 112 5.44 -14.66 1.39
N ARG A 113 4.74 -13.84 2.18
CA ARG A 113 3.33 -13.46 1.92
C ARG A 113 3.28 -12.20 1.05
N PHE A 114 3.77 -12.31 -0.17
CA PHE A 114 3.92 -11.19 -1.11
C PHE A 114 2.61 -10.52 -1.49
N THR A 115 1.53 -11.28 -1.66
CA THR A 115 0.18 -10.71 -1.89
C THR A 115 -0.27 -9.78 -0.75
N MET A 116 0.07 -10.10 0.51
CA MET A 116 -0.24 -9.24 1.67
C MET A 116 0.67 -8.03 1.73
N ALA A 117 1.98 -8.22 1.49
CA ALA A 117 2.94 -7.11 1.41
C ALA A 117 2.53 -6.09 0.34
N ALA A 118 2.13 -6.55 -0.85
CA ALA A 118 1.66 -5.70 -1.94
C ALA A 118 0.43 -4.87 -1.54
N LYS A 119 -0.54 -5.49 -0.84
CA LYS A 119 -1.72 -4.79 -0.34
C LYS A 119 -1.35 -3.64 0.61
N TYR A 120 -0.40 -3.87 1.51
CA TYR A 120 0.04 -2.81 2.43
C TYR A 120 0.92 -1.77 1.76
N TYR A 121 1.72 -2.12 0.74
CA TYR A 121 2.38 -1.13 -0.11
C TYR A 121 1.37 -0.22 -0.81
N MET A 122 0.25 -0.75 -1.33
CA MET A 122 -0.83 0.07 -1.87
C MET A 122 -1.39 1.03 -0.81
N SER A 123 -1.67 0.56 0.40
CA SER A 123 -2.16 1.42 1.48
C SER A 123 -1.16 2.50 1.88
N VAL A 124 0.14 2.22 1.83
CA VAL A 124 1.20 3.23 2.02
C VAL A 124 1.16 4.27 0.91
N ALA A 125 1.04 3.84 -0.34
CA ALA A 125 0.96 4.74 -1.49
C ALA A 125 -0.29 5.64 -1.43
N GLU A 126 -1.45 5.08 -1.05
CA GLU A 126 -2.69 5.84 -0.84
C GLU A 126 -2.54 6.91 0.25
N LEU A 127 -1.79 6.63 1.32
CA LEU A 127 -1.50 7.63 2.37
C LEU A 127 -0.57 8.75 1.88
N TYR A 128 0.39 8.43 1.01
CA TYR A 128 1.23 9.44 0.38
C TYR A 128 0.43 10.31 -0.60
N GLU A 129 -0.53 9.71 -1.34
CA GLU A 129 -1.46 10.40 -2.22
C GLU A 129 -2.38 11.36 -1.44
N SER A 130 -3.09 10.88 -0.41
CA SER A 130 -4.15 11.68 0.24
C SER A 130 -3.66 12.61 1.34
N GLU A 131 -2.73 12.17 2.19
CA GLU A 131 -2.39 12.89 3.43
C GLU A 131 -1.05 13.64 3.35
N CYS A 132 -0.08 13.10 2.60
CA CYS A 132 1.25 13.69 2.51
C CYS A 132 1.47 14.54 1.26
N ASN A 133 0.61 14.39 0.25
CA ASN A 133 0.72 15.04 -1.07
C ASN A 133 2.12 14.90 -1.69
N ASP A 134 2.69 13.69 -1.62
CA ASP A 134 4.02 13.34 -2.13
C ASP A 134 3.88 12.31 -3.27
N PRO A 135 3.61 12.78 -4.51
CA PRO A 135 3.33 11.89 -5.65
C PRO A 135 4.55 11.04 -6.04
N GLU A 136 5.78 11.51 -5.80
CA GLU A 136 6.99 10.73 -6.09
C GLU A 136 7.08 9.48 -5.19
N LYS A 137 6.86 9.64 -3.88
CA LYS A 137 6.84 8.50 -2.96
C LYS A 137 5.62 7.60 -3.20
N ALA A 138 4.46 8.17 -3.51
CA ALA A 138 3.28 7.40 -3.86
C ALA A 138 3.56 6.51 -5.08
N MET A 139 4.12 7.07 -6.15
CA MET A 139 4.51 6.34 -7.36
C MET A 139 5.48 5.19 -7.02
N HIS A 140 6.54 5.46 -6.25
CA HIS A 140 7.53 4.44 -5.86
C HIS A 140 6.90 3.25 -5.11
N HIS A 141 5.96 3.51 -4.20
CA HIS A 141 5.30 2.45 -3.45
C HIS A 141 4.26 1.68 -4.28
N TYR A 142 3.58 2.35 -5.22
CA TYR A 142 2.72 1.66 -6.18
C TYR A 142 3.50 0.76 -7.14
N GLU A 143 4.70 1.17 -7.59
CA GLU A 143 5.58 0.33 -8.40
C GLU A 143 5.98 -0.94 -7.65
N LYS A 144 6.45 -0.80 -6.41
CA LYS A 144 6.75 -1.96 -5.56
C LYS A 144 5.54 -2.88 -5.42
N ALA A 145 4.36 -2.34 -5.14
CA ALA A 145 3.14 -3.15 -5.04
C ALA A 145 2.85 -3.91 -6.35
N ALA A 146 3.02 -3.26 -7.50
CA ALA A 146 2.82 -3.87 -8.81
C ALA A 146 3.79 -5.02 -9.06
N ASP A 147 5.08 -4.86 -8.70
CA ASP A 147 6.11 -5.90 -8.86
C ASP A 147 5.77 -7.16 -8.06
N TYR A 148 5.34 -7.01 -6.80
CA TYR A 148 4.90 -8.14 -5.99
C TYR A 148 3.66 -8.83 -6.60
N TYR A 149 2.67 -8.07 -7.07
CA TYR A 149 1.49 -8.65 -7.72
C TYR A 149 1.82 -9.34 -9.05
N LYS A 150 2.78 -8.81 -9.83
CA LYS A 150 3.23 -9.41 -11.08
C LYS A 150 3.96 -10.73 -10.82
N GLY A 151 4.76 -10.81 -9.76
CA GLY A 151 5.42 -12.04 -9.30
C GLY A 151 4.45 -13.12 -8.82
N GLU A 152 3.33 -12.73 -8.21
CA GLU A 152 2.26 -13.63 -7.75
C GLU A 152 1.22 -13.95 -8.85
N GLU A 153 1.52 -13.64 -10.11
CA GLU A 153 0.63 -13.81 -11.28
C GLU A 153 -0.73 -13.08 -11.19
N SER A 154 -0.85 -12.12 -10.26
CA SER A 154 -2.06 -11.32 -10.05
C SER A 154 -2.13 -10.12 -11.00
N LYS A 155 -2.27 -10.40 -12.31
CA LYS A 155 -2.25 -9.38 -13.37
C LYS A 155 -3.23 -8.23 -13.15
N SER A 156 -4.46 -8.51 -12.73
CA SER A 156 -5.47 -7.46 -12.51
C SER A 156 -5.07 -6.47 -11.41
N SER A 157 -4.50 -6.97 -10.30
CA SER A 157 -4.05 -6.14 -9.18
C SER A 157 -2.78 -5.37 -9.55
N ALA A 158 -1.86 -6.00 -10.28
CA ALA A 158 -0.67 -5.35 -10.82
C ALA A 158 -1.05 -4.19 -11.76
N ASN A 159 -1.96 -4.42 -12.72
CA ASN A 159 -2.41 -3.40 -13.65
C ASN A 159 -3.09 -2.23 -12.91
N LYS A 160 -3.88 -2.50 -11.86
CA LYS A 160 -4.46 -1.44 -11.03
C LYS A 160 -3.40 -0.55 -10.38
N CYS A 161 -2.31 -1.15 -9.87
CA CYS A 161 -1.19 -0.39 -9.29
C CYS A 161 -0.43 0.39 -10.38
N MET A 162 -0.12 -0.25 -11.50
CA MET A 162 0.59 0.38 -12.62
C MET A 162 -0.19 1.54 -13.25
N LEU A 163 -1.53 1.50 -13.27
CA LEU A 163 -2.34 2.64 -13.70
C LEU A 163 -2.14 3.87 -12.81
N LYS A 164 -2.03 3.67 -11.50
CA LYS A 164 -1.70 4.75 -10.56
C LYS A 164 -0.28 5.27 -10.78
N VAL A 165 0.68 4.37 -11.01
CA VAL A 165 2.06 4.75 -11.38
C VAL A 165 2.06 5.62 -12.64
N ALA A 166 1.35 5.22 -13.70
CA ALA A 166 1.29 5.96 -14.95
C ALA A 166 0.64 7.34 -14.78
N GLN A 167 -0.41 7.43 -13.95
CA GLN A 167 -1.05 8.70 -13.62
C GLN A 167 -0.07 9.66 -12.93
N PHE A 168 0.60 9.21 -11.85
CA PHE A 168 1.59 10.06 -11.16
C PHE A 168 2.80 10.37 -12.03
N ALA A 169 3.26 9.43 -12.86
CA ALA A 169 4.33 9.67 -13.82
C ALA A 169 3.96 10.77 -14.82
N ALA A 170 2.71 10.81 -15.29
CA ALA A 170 2.24 11.89 -16.17
C ALA A 170 2.16 13.24 -15.44
N GLU A 171 1.72 13.25 -14.18
CA GLU A 171 1.69 14.46 -13.34
C GLU A 171 3.10 14.99 -13.01
N LEU A 172 4.09 14.11 -12.91
CA LEU A 172 5.50 14.42 -12.69
C LEU A 172 6.27 14.72 -13.99
N GLU A 173 5.58 14.95 -15.11
CA GLU A 173 6.14 15.21 -16.44
C GLU A 173 7.02 14.07 -17.00
N GLN A 174 6.96 12.88 -16.40
CA GLN A 174 7.62 11.65 -16.89
C GLN A 174 6.79 10.98 -17.98
N TYR A 175 6.40 11.74 -19.00
CA TYR A 175 5.45 11.32 -20.03
C TYR A 175 5.88 10.06 -20.79
N LYS A 176 7.19 9.84 -20.99
CA LYS A 176 7.69 8.61 -21.63
C LYS A 176 7.30 7.37 -20.82
N LYS A 177 7.59 7.40 -19.52
CA LYS A 177 7.29 6.30 -18.60
C LYS A 177 5.78 6.06 -18.51
N ALA A 178 5.00 7.13 -18.40
CA ALA A 178 3.54 7.04 -18.38
C ALA A 178 2.99 6.40 -19.67
N ALA A 179 3.50 6.82 -20.84
CA ALA A 179 3.09 6.27 -22.12
C ALA A 179 3.38 4.77 -22.23
N ASP A 180 4.61 4.36 -21.90
CA ASP A 180 5.02 2.95 -21.96
C ASP A 180 4.11 2.06 -21.09
N ILE A 181 3.78 2.52 -19.87
CA ILE A 181 2.88 1.79 -18.96
C ILE A 181 1.44 1.73 -19.50
N PHE A 182 0.91 2.84 -20.01
CA PHE A 182 -0.43 2.86 -20.59
C PHE A 182 -0.54 1.98 -21.84
N GLU A 183 0.50 1.90 -22.67
CA GLU A 183 0.57 0.98 -23.82
C GLU A 183 0.56 -0.48 -23.35
N GLU A 184 1.42 -0.87 -22.39
CA GLU A 184 1.47 -2.25 -21.87
C GLU A 184 0.10 -2.70 -21.32
N ILE A 185 -0.55 -1.85 -20.53
CA ILE A 185 -1.87 -2.14 -19.95
C ILE A 185 -2.96 -2.15 -21.02
N GLY A 186 -2.91 -1.23 -21.98
CA GLY A 186 -3.83 -1.17 -23.12
C GLY A 186 -3.80 -2.46 -23.94
N ILE A 187 -2.61 -2.97 -24.25
CA ILE A 187 -2.41 -4.26 -24.95
C ILE A 187 -2.99 -5.40 -24.12
N SER A 188 -2.62 -5.50 -22.84
CA SER A 188 -3.12 -6.55 -21.95
C SER A 188 -4.65 -6.55 -21.82
N TYR A 189 -5.30 -5.39 -21.86
CA TYR A 189 -6.75 -5.27 -21.79
C TYR A 189 -7.44 -5.53 -23.13
N ALA A 190 -6.80 -5.20 -24.25
CA ALA A 190 -7.32 -5.48 -25.59
C ALA A 190 -7.42 -7.01 -25.85
N GLU A 191 -6.47 -7.78 -25.31
CA GLU A 191 -6.50 -9.26 -25.36
C GLU A 191 -7.64 -9.86 -24.51
N ASN A 192 -8.14 -9.13 -23.50
CA ASN A 192 -9.18 -9.61 -22.60
C ASN A 192 -10.59 -9.17 -23.03
N THR A 193 -11.42 -10.13 -23.43
CA THR A 193 -12.79 -9.90 -23.93
C THR A 193 -13.68 -9.07 -23.00
N LEU A 194 -13.45 -9.13 -21.67
CA LEU A 194 -14.22 -8.36 -20.68
C LEU A 194 -13.72 -6.93 -20.52
N LEU A 195 -12.42 -6.70 -20.67
CA LEU A 195 -11.77 -5.40 -20.40
C LEU A 195 -11.46 -4.60 -21.67
N LYS A 196 -11.66 -5.18 -22.86
CA LYS A 196 -11.39 -4.56 -24.17
C LYS A 196 -12.02 -3.17 -24.36
N TYR A 197 -13.16 -2.89 -23.73
CA TYR A 197 -13.80 -1.58 -23.85
C TYR A 197 -13.01 -0.48 -23.14
N SER A 198 -12.32 -0.82 -22.04
CA SER A 198 -11.47 0.10 -21.31
C SER A 198 -10.10 0.28 -21.95
N ALA A 199 -9.66 -0.62 -22.85
CA ALA A 199 -8.39 -0.49 -23.56
C ALA A 199 -8.28 0.82 -24.35
N LYS A 200 -9.40 1.31 -24.91
CA LYS A 200 -9.47 2.58 -25.65
C LYS A 200 -9.01 3.79 -24.83
N ASP A 201 -9.40 3.84 -23.56
CA ASP A 201 -9.06 4.95 -22.65
C ASP A 201 -7.55 4.96 -22.34
N TYR A 202 -6.93 3.79 -22.20
CA TYR A 202 -5.48 3.69 -21.96
C TYR A 202 -4.66 4.01 -23.21
N PHE A 203 -5.07 3.54 -24.38
CA PHE A 203 -4.42 3.94 -25.64
C PHE A 203 -4.54 5.45 -25.88
N PHE A 204 -5.69 6.04 -25.59
CA PHE A 204 -5.87 7.48 -25.66
C PHE A 204 -4.89 8.22 -24.74
N LYS A 205 -4.77 7.81 -23.47
CA LYS A 205 -3.82 8.38 -22.50
C LYS A 205 -2.36 8.19 -22.92
N ALA A 206 -2.00 7.04 -23.49
CA ALA A 206 -0.66 6.78 -24.01
C ALA A 206 -0.29 7.76 -25.14
N VAL A 207 -1.17 7.92 -26.14
CA VAL A 207 -0.93 8.83 -27.26
C VAL A 207 -0.87 10.29 -26.78
N LEU A 208 -1.71 10.69 -25.82
CA LEU A 208 -1.62 12.01 -25.19
C LEU A 208 -0.26 12.25 -24.52
N CYS A 209 0.27 11.25 -23.81
CA CYS A 209 1.59 11.35 -23.19
C CYS A 209 2.71 11.52 -24.25
N HIS A 210 2.61 10.82 -25.40
CA HIS A 210 3.53 11.04 -26.52
C HIS A 210 3.35 12.42 -27.14
N LEU A 211 2.11 12.91 -27.28
CA LEU A 211 1.81 14.23 -27.84
C LEU A 211 2.41 15.36 -27.00
N CYS A 212 2.46 15.22 -25.68
CA CYS A 212 3.15 16.15 -24.78
C CYS A 212 4.67 16.20 -24.99
N ARG A 213 5.25 15.20 -25.68
CA ARG A 213 6.68 15.12 -25.98
C ARG A 213 6.99 15.51 -27.43
N ASP A 214 6.38 14.82 -28.38
CA ASP A 214 6.58 15.01 -29.82
C ASP A 214 5.33 14.54 -30.59
N VAL A 215 4.91 15.36 -31.55
CA VAL A 215 3.79 15.08 -32.45
C VAL A 215 4.08 13.84 -33.32
N LEU A 216 5.32 13.64 -33.76
CA LEU A 216 5.69 12.48 -34.59
C LEU A 216 5.60 11.17 -33.79
N ASP A 217 6.07 11.17 -32.54
CA ASP A 217 5.95 10.01 -31.65
C ASP A 217 4.46 9.68 -31.39
N ALA A 218 3.61 10.70 -31.24
CA ALA A 218 2.18 10.53 -31.07
C ALA A 218 1.51 9.92 -32.31
N GLN A 219 1.87 10.35 -33.52
CA GLN A 219 1.37 9.76 -34.77
C GLN A 219 1.78 8.29 -34.90
N HIS A 220 3.04 7.97 -34.60
CA HIS A 220 3.50 6.58 -34.61
C HIS A 220 2.77 5.73 -33.56
N ALA A 221 2.60 6.24 -32.34
CA ALA A 221 1.87 5.54 -31.29
C ALA A 221 0.40 5.32 -31.65
N LEU A 222 -0.25 6.32 -32.27
CA LEU A 222 -1.64 6.22 -32.73
C LEU A 222 -1.81 5.12 -33.77
N ASN A 223 -0.91 5.05 -34.77
CA ASN A 223 -0.95 4.01 -35.79
C ASN A 223 -0.77 2.61 -35.17
N ARG A 224 0.18 2.44 -34.25
CA ARG A 224 0.35 1.18 -33.50
C ARG A 224 -0.91 0.78 -32.73
N CYS A 225 -1.55 1.74 -32.06
CA CYS A 225 -2.79 1.48 -31.31
C CYS A 225 -3.94 1.03 -32.22
N ILE A 226 -4.06 1.61 -33.41
CA ILE A 226 -5.06 1.22 -34.42
C ILE A 226 -4.77 -0.19 -34.96
N ASP A 227 -3.51 -0.52 -35.22
CA ASP A 227 -3.11 -1.84 -35.71
C ASP A 227 -3.42 -2.94 -34.68
N ILE A 228 -3.17 -2.66 -33.39
CA ILE A 228 -3.44 -3.60 -32.29
C ILE A 228 -4.94 -3.71 -32.01
N PHE A 229 -5.67 -2.60 -32.05
CA PHE A 229 -7.10 -2.57 -31.75
C PHE A 229 -7.87 -1.77 -32.82
N PRO A 230 -8.26 -2.42 -33.94
CA PRO A 230 -8.94 -1.73 -35.04
C PRO A 230 -10.22 -0.99 -34.64
N SER A 231 -10.94 -1.50 -33.63
CA SER A 231 -12.14 -0.83 -33.07
C SER A 231 -11.84 0.49 -32.35
N PHE A 232 -10.57 0.86 -32.17
CA PHE A 232 -10.15 2.19 -31.71
C PHE A 232 -10.33 3.24 -32.81
N GLN A 233 -10.21 2.86 -34.09
CA GLN A 233 -10.28 3.80 -35.20
C GLN A 233 -11.61 4.57 -35.25
N ASP A 234 -12.72 3.89 -34.92
CA ASP A 234 -14.07 4.48 -34.92
C ASP A 234 -14.42 5.20 -33.62
N SER A 235 -13.45 5.34 -32.70
CA SER A 235 -13.67 5.98 -31.41
C SER A 235 -13.57 7.51 -31.49
N ARG A 236 -14.25 8.20 -30.56
CA ARG A 236 -14.21 9.68 -30.47
C ARG A 236 -12.81 10.15 -30.08
N GLU A 237 -12.15 9.36 -29.25
CA GLU A 237 -10.80 9.50 -28.75
C GLU A 237 -9.79 9.51 -29.90
N CYS A 238 -9.86 8.52 -30.81
CA CYS A 238 -9.00 8.47 -32.00
C CYS A 238 -9.26 9.64 -32.96
N THR A 239 -10.53 10.03 -33.14
CA THR A 239 -10.89 11.18 -33.98
C THR A 239 -10.28 12.48 -33.44
N LEU A 240 -10.33 12.68 -32.13
CA LEU A 240 -9.72 13.84 -31.46
C LEU A 240 -8.19 13.84 -31.60
N LEU A 241 -7.56 12.67 -31.42
CA LEU A 241 -6.10 12.55 -31.57
C LEU A 241 -5.67 12.89 -33.00
N LYS A 242 -6.34 12.36 -34.03
CA LYS A 242 -6.06 12.68 -35.44
C LYS A 242 -6.22 14.17 -35.78
N ALA A 243 -7.06 14.89 -35.06
CA ALA A 243 -7.22 16.34 -35.25
C ALA A 243 -6.14 17.15 -34.52
N SER A 244 -5.43 16.54 -33.57
CA SER A 244 -4.45 17.19 -32.68
C SER A 244 -3.00 16.80 -32.98
N THR A 245 -2.79 15.71 -33.74
CA THR A 245 -1.49 15.23 -34.26
C THR A 245 -1.35 15.55 -35.73
#